data_AF-A0A2D6YQ91-F1
#
_entry.id   AF-A0A2D6YQ91-F1
#
_cell.length_a   1.000
_cell.length_b   1.000
_cell.length_c   1.000
_cell.angle_alpha   90.00
_cell.angle_beta   90.00
_cell.angle_gamma   90.00
#
_symmetry.space_group_name_H-M   'P 1'
#
loop_
_entity.id
_entity.type
_entity.pdbx_description
1 polymer ?
#
loop_
_entity_poly.entity_id
_entity_poly.type
_entity_poly.pdbx_seq_one_letter_code
_entity_poly.pdbx_strand_id
1 'polypeptide(L)' 'MPLFDMRGMEVDGPEGPVQVEATFAALPPDHGGPTICTRERFLGEVRDEAGRRWHAMIEDRQARFLGPADD' A
#
# COMPACT_ATOMS: atom_id res chain seq x y z
N MET A 1 8.09 14.76 0.96
CA MET A 1 8.73 13.85 1.95
C MET A 1 9.61 12.84 1.21
N PRO A 2 10.72 12.35 1.77
CA PRO A 2 11.46 11.25 1.15
C PRO A 2 10.63 9.96 1.21
N LEU A 3 10.51 9.25 0.09
CA LEU A 3 9.77 7.98 -0.09
C LEU A 3 10.20 6.84 0.85
N PHE A 4 11.31 7.01 1.58
CA PHE A 4 12.07 5.89 2.14
C PHE A 4 11.64 5.41 3.53
N ASP A 5 10.67 6.05 4.18
CA ASP A 5 10.27 5.64 5.53
C ASP A 5 8.77 5.82 5.79
N MET A 6 7.95 5.18 4.96
CA MET A 6 6.50 5.12 5.19
C MET A 6 6.08 3.87 5.96
N ARG A 7 7.02 2.99 6.29
CA ARG A 7 6.72 1.80 7.09
C ARG A 7 6.28 2.20 8.50
N GLY A 8 5.21 1.59 8.97
CA GLY A 8 4.58 1.91 10.25
C GLY A 8 3.68 3.14 10.22
N MET A 9 3.60 3.87 9.09
CA MET A 9 2.71 5.01 8.92
C MET A 9 1.26 4.56 8.79
N GLU A 10 0.36 5.35 9.37
CA GLU A 10 -1.08 5.21 9.18
C GLU A 10 -1.55 6.11 8.02
N VAL A 11 -2.34 5.49 7.14
CA VAL A 11 -2.93 6.10 5.95
C VAL A 11 -4.42 5.75 5.87
N ASP A 12 -5.20 6.58 5.19
CA ASP A 12 -6.64 6.38 5.04
C ASP A 12 -6.92 5.24 4.05
N GLY A 13 -7.46 4.12 4.54
CA GLY A 13 -7.96 3.03 3.72
C GLY A 13 -9.46 3.19 3.39
N PRO A 14 -10.00 2.32 2.50
CA PRO A 14 -11.40 2.39 2.08
C PRO A 14 -12.40 2.07 3.19
N GLU A 15 -12.01 1.24 4.17
CA GLU A 15 -12.86 0.81 5.30
C GLU A 15 -12.47 1.48 6.62
N GLY A 16 -11.40 2.29 6.63
CA GLY A 16 -10.81 2.85 7.84
C GLY A 16 -9.29 3.01 7.71
N PRO A 17 -8.62 3.51 8.76
CA PRO A 17 -7.17 3.67 8.76
C PRO A 17 -6.47 2.31 8.58
N VAL A 18 -5.37 2.33 7.85
CA VAL A 18 -4.52 1.15 7.63
C VAL A 18 -3.06 1.49 7.86
N GLN A 19 -2.30 0.51 8.34
CA GLN A 19 -0.88 0.65 8.63
C GLN A 19 -0.04 0.12 7.48
N VAL A 20 0.91 0.91 7.00
CA VAL A 20 1.86 0.49 5.96
C VAL A 20 2.89 -0.48 6.55
N GLU A 21 2.91 -1.71 6.06
CA GLU A 21 3.80 -2.79 6.53
C GLU A 21 5.05 -2.92 5.65
N ALA A 22 4.91 -2.69 4.34
CA ALA A 22 6.00 -2.74 3.37
C ALA A 22 5.75 -1.78 2.21
N THR A 23 6.84 -1.35 1.56
CA THR A 23 6.81 -0.52 0.34
C THR A 23 7.58 -1.22 -0.77
N PHE A 24 7.05 -1.21 -1.99
CA PHE A 24 7.65 -1.86 -3.15
C PHE A 24 7.98 -0.85 -4.24
N ALA A 25 9.02 -1.14 -5.02
CA ALA A 25 9.30 -0.41 -6.25
C ALA A 25 8.35 -0.81 -7.40
N ALA A 26 7.81 -2.03 -7.36
CA ALA A 26 6.83 -2.59 -8.29
C ALA A 26 6.10 -3.77 -7.64
N LEU A 27 4.86 -4.04 -8.06
CA LEU A 27 4.13 -5.25 -7.67
C LEU A 27 4.57 -6.48 -8.48
N PRO A 28 4.41 -7.70 -7.95
CA PRO A 28 4.55 -8.94 -8.73
C PRO A 28 3.60 -8.93 -9.96
N PRO A 29 4.02 -9.54 -11.08
CA PRO A 29 3.30 -9.47 -12.36
C PRO A 29 1.85 -9.98 -12.31
N ASP A 30 1.51 -10.82 -11.33
CA ASP A 30 0.19 -11.44 -11.21
C ASP A 30 -0.88 -10.55 -10.54
N HIS A 31 -0.50 -9.37 -10.02
CA HIS A 31 -1.40 -8.53 -9.20
C HIS A 31 -2.12 -7.40 -9.96
N GLY A 32 -2.08 -7.38 -11.31
CA GLY A 32 -2.89 -6.47 -12.15
C GLY A 32 -2.71 -4.96 -11.90
N GLY A 33 -1.72 -4.58 -11.11
CA GLY A 33 -1.51 -3.21 -10.65
C GLY A 33 -0.71 -2.35 -11.64
N PRO A 34 -0.76 -1.02 -11.52
CA PRO A 34 0.03 -0.11 -12.35
C PRO A 34 1.54 -0.38 -12.16
N THR A 35 2.30 -0.46 -13.26
CA THR A 35 3.73 -0.83 -13.27
C THR A 35 4.65 0.24 -12.65
N ILE A 36 4.15 1.44 -12.33
CA ILE A 36 5.01 2.60 -12.10
C ILE A 36 4.68 3.26 -10.74
N CYS A 37 5.60 3.12 -9.79
CA CYS A 37 5.69 4.01 -8.64
C CYS A 37 6.24 5.37 -9.10
N THR A 38 5.61 6.46 -8.68
CA THR A 38 6.11 7.83 -8.84
C THR A 38 6.60 8.37 -7.49
N ARG A 39 7.07 9.62 -7.47
CA ARG A 39 7.49 10.27 -6.22
C ARG A 39 6.35 10.41 -5.20
N GLU A 40 5.12 10.48 -5.68
CA GLU A 40 3.91 10.79 -4.90
C GLU A 40 3.00 9.58 -4.75
N ARG A 41 3.27 8.51 -5.50
CA ARG A 41 2.46 7.30 -5.56
C ARG A 41 3.34 6.07 -5.52
N PHE A 42 3.13 5.19 -4.56
CA PHE A 42 3.95 3.99 -4.41
C PHE A 42 3.08 2.78 -4.06
N LEU A 43 3.62 1.60 -4.34
CA LEU A 43 2.98 0.33 -4.05
C LEU A 43 3.45 -0.17 -2.68
N GLY A 44 2.57 -0.83 -1.94
CA GLY A 44 2.91 -1.34 -0.63
C GLY A 44 1.95 -2.43 -0.14
N GLU A 45 2.32 -3.01 0.99
CA GLU A 45 1.40 -3.79 1.81
C GLU A 45 0.90 -2.91 2.94
N VAL A 46 -0.40 -2.99 3.19
CA VAL A 46 -1.06 -2.35 4.31
C VAL A 46 -1.82 -3.39 5.13
N ARG A 47 -1.93 -3.14 6.43
CA ARG A 47 -2.71 -3.95 7.36
C ARG A 47 -3.87 -3.13 7.90
N ASP A 48 -5.07 -3.68 7.82
CA ASP A 48 -6.26 -3.05 8.42
C ASP A 48 -6.41 -3.35 9.92
N GLU A 49 -7.39 -2.72 10.56
CA GLU A 49 -7.69 -2.93 11.98
C GLU A 49 -8.11 -4.37 12.30
N ALA A 50 -8.65 -5.09 11.33
CA ALA A 50 -9.00 -6.51 11.46
C ALA A 50 -7.76 -7.43 11.33
N GLY A 51 -6.58 -6.86 11.08
CA GLY A 51 -5.32 -7.57 10.91
C GLY A 51 -5.14 -8.21 9.53
N ARG A 52 -6.04 -7.95 8.57
CA ARG A 52 -5.94 -8.47 7.20
C ARG A 52 -4.91 -7.65 6.43
N ARG A 53 -4.12 -8.32 5.59
CA ARG A 53 -3.09 -7.67 4.76
C ARG A 53 -3.56 -7.52 3.34
N TRP A 54 -3.26 -6.36 2.76
CA TRP A 54 -3.69 -5.96 1.43
C TRP A 54 -2.51 -5.39 0.66
N HIS A 55 -2.38 -5.75 -0.62
CA HIS A 55 -1.59 -4.94 -1.53
C HIS A 55 -2.38 -3.67 -1.84
N ALA A 56 -1.71 -2.52 -1.75
CA ALA A 56 -2.34 -1.24 -1.97
C ALA A 56 -1.45 -0.31 -2.81
N MET A 57 -2.11 0.56 -3.56
CA MET A 57 -1.51 1.78 -4.08
C MET A 57 -1.70 2.88 -3.04
N ILE A 58 -0.63 3.56 -2.64
CA ILE A 58 -0.67 4.63 -1.66
C ILE A 58 -0.29 5.94 -2.33
N GLU A 59 -1.17 6.94 -2.21
CA GLU A 59 -1.02 8.28 -2.78
C GLU A 59 -1.62 9.30 -1.80
N ASP A 60 -0.92 10.39 -1.50
CA ASP A 60 -1.41 11.46 -0.61
C ASP A 60 -2.00 10.97 0.73
N ARG A 61 -1.38 9.97 1.35
CA ARG A 61 -1.85 9.29 2.58
C ARG A 61 -3.17 8.55 2.43
N GLN A 62 -3.58 8.21 1.22
CA GLN A 62 -4.71 7.33 0.94
C GLN A 62 -4.22 6.00 0.37
N ALA A 63 -4.74 4.89 0.90
CA ALA A 63 -4.48 3.55 0.42
C ALA A 63 -5.68 3.04 -0.39
N ARG A 64 -5.43 2.64 -1.63
CA ARG A 64 -6.39 1.93 -2.48
C ARG A 64 -5.99 0.47 -2.60
N PHE A 65 -6.84 -0.43 -2.12
CA PHE A 65 -6.59 -1.88 -2.17
C PHE A 65 -6.61 -2.38 -3.62
N LEU A 66 -5.63 -3.22 -3.93
CA LEU A 66 -5.44 -3.87 -5.22
C LEU A 66 -5.76 -5.37 -5.13
N GLY A 67 -5.58 -5.97 -3.96
CA GLY A 67 -5.91 -7.37 -3.65
C GLY A 67 -5.45 -7.78 -2.25
N PRO A 68 -5.88 -8.93 -1.73
CA PRO A 68 -5.33 -9.51 -0.50
C PRO A 68 -3.85 -9.86 -0.69
N ALA A 69 -3.04 -9.65 0.35
CA ALA A 69 -1.60 -9.96 0.31
C ALA A 69 -1.27 -11.39 0.77
N ASP A 70 -2.18 -12.01 1.51
CA ASP A 70 -2.08 -13.40 1.96
C ASP A 70 -3.00 -14.26 1.06
N ASP A 71 -2.50 -14.65 -0.12
CA ASP A 71 -3.13 -15.64 -1.03
C ASP A 71 -2.55 -17.05 -0.79
#